data_AF-K8GG19-F1
#
_entry.id   AF-K8GG19-F1
#
_cell.length_a   1.000
_cell.length_b   1.000
_cell.length_c   1.000
_cell.angle_alpha   90.00
_cell.angle_beta   90.00
_cell.angle_gamma   90.00
#
_symmetry.space_group_name_H-M   'P 1'
#
loop_
_entity.id
_entity.type
_entity.pdbx_description
1 polymer ?
#
loop_
_entity_poly.entity_id
_entity_poly.type
_entity_poly.pdbx_seq_one_letter_code
_entity_poly.pdbx_strand_id
1 'polypeptide(L)'
;MSKSSVPTSVVKLLERWFHLSPNVSAAPQRMFQSLGEEMPQSTKTAIMIIGGAEDKVHGREILHSFFIRSGSTDARIAIIPSASREPAVIGERYREIFTEMGAKGIEILDIRDRDQCEDPLLQSYVENCTGVFMTGGDQLRLCGLLADTSLMSKVRYRAQRGEITLAGTSAGAAVMGHYMIAGGGSGESPNRSLVDITTGLGIIPELLVDQHFHNRNRMARLMSAIAAHFDRLGVGIDEDTCAVFEGDGLLQVMGKGTVTIIDPAGVIHTNHSCIGATDPLSIGNLRVHLLVHGDQFDLRKRLPILKQSS
;
A
#
# COMPACT_ATOMS: atom_id res chain seq x y z
N MET A 1 -53.70 35.21 61.80
CA MET A 1 -54.51 36.44 61.61
C MET A 1 -54.22 36.93 60.19
N SER A 2 -55.17 36.94 59.23
CA SER A 2 -56.17 38.02 59.00
C SER A 2 -55.47 39.37 58.79
N LYS A 3 -55.55 40.11 57.66
CA LYS A 3 -56.47 40.17 56.49
C LYS A 3 -55.80 41.07 55.39
N SER A 4 -56.21 41.24 54.12
CA SER A 4 -57.20 40.58 53.22
C SER A 4 -57.15 41.14 51.78
N SER A 5 -57.62 40.36 50.79
CA SER A 5 -58.42 40.80 49.60
C SER A 5 -57.72 41.63 48.48
N VAL A 6 -58.13 41.64 47.21
CA VAL A 6 -59.43 41.38 46.51
C VAL A 6 -59.18 40.59 45.18
N PRO A 7 -60.15 39.82 44.61
CA PRO A 7 -59.84 38.71 43.67
C PRO A 7 -60.07 38.97 42.16
N THR A 8 -59.83 37.91 41.39
CA THR A 8 -59.62 37.84 39.93
C THR A 8 -60.87 37.80 39.04
N SER A 9 -60.68 38.22 37.78
CA SER A 9 -61.38 37.84 36.53
C SER A 9 -62.65 38.62 36.11
N VAL A 10 -62.66 39.09 34.85
CA VAL A 10 -63.59 38.73 33.75
C VAL A 10 -63.12 39.34 32.41
N VAL A 11 -62.69 38.45 31.49
CA VAL A 11 -62.85 38.38 30.02
C VAL A 11 -62.84 39.65 29.09
N LYS A 12 -62.24 39.45 27.89
CA LYS A 12 -62.20 40.26 26.63
C LYS A 12 -60.96 41.17 26.52
N LEU A 13 -60.02 41.00 25.58
CA LEU A 13 -60.04 40.68 24.14
C LEU A 13 -60.54 41.86 23.27
N LEU A 14 -59.63 42.38 22.44
CA LEU A 14 -59.75 43.29 21.28
C LEU A 14 -59.02 44.65 21.37
N GLU A 15 -58.17 44.84 20.36
CA GLU A 15 -57.71 46.09 19.70
C GLU A 15 -56.65 47.02 20.33
N ARG A 16 -55.85 47.58 19.40
CA ARG A 16 -54.65 48.43 19.56
C ARG A 16 -53.45 47.65 20.11
N TRP A 17 -52.25 47.73 19.54
CA TRP A 17 -51.65 48.83 18.76
C TRP A 17 -51.14 48.39 17.39
N PHE A 18 -51.27 49.27 16.38
CA PHE A 18 -50.70 49.12 15.04
C PHE A 18 -49.58 50.15 14.80
N HIS A 19 -48.48 49.66 14.22
CA HIS A 19 -47.41 50.35 13.46
C HIS A 19 -46.76 51.66 13.92
N LEU A 20 -45.41 51.61 13.97
CA LEU A 20 -44.40 52.43 13.26
C LEU A 20 -43.02 51.97 13.82
N SER A 21 -42.00 51.48 13.10
CA SER A 21 -41.78 51.22 11.66
C SER A 21 -40.64 50.19 11.53
N PRO A 22 -40.62 49.29 10.52
CA PRO A 22 -39.42 48.56 10.12
C PRO A 22 -38.85 49.11 8.80
N ASN A 23 -37.60 49.56 8.79
CA ASN A 23 -36.90 49.86 7.56
C ASN A 23 -35.40 49.53 7.71
N VAL A 24 -35.06 48.26 7.46
CA VAL A 24 -33.68 47.80 7.24
C VAL A 24 -33.69 47.04 5.94
N SER A 25 -33.26 47.69 4.86
CA SER A 25 -32.96 47.00 3.61
C SER A 25 -31.71 46.15 3.79
N ALA A 26 -31.78 44.88 3.46
CA ALA A 26 -30.62 44.00 3.47
C ALA A 26 -29.68 44.40 2.32
N ALA A 27 -28.50 44.91 2.66
CA ALA A 27 -27.42 45.08 1.70
C ALA A 27 -26.86 43.71 1.26
N PRO A 28 -26.44 43.54 0.00
CA PRO A 28 -26.00 42.24 -0.50
C PRO A 28 -24.66 41.84 0.12
N GLN A 29 -24.65 40.76 0.90
CA GLN A 29 -23.42 40.15 1.41
C GLN A 29 -22.63 39.53 0.24
N ARG A 30 -21.58 40.24 -0.20
CA ARG A 30 -20.56 39.66 -1.09
C ARG A 30 -19.65 38.72 -0.31
N MET A 31 -19.43 37.55 -0.91
CA MET A 31 -18.23 36.71 -0.81
C MET A 31 -17.31 36.91 0.40
N PHE A 32 -17.40 35.99 1.35
CA PHE A 32 -16.20 35.38 1.91
C PHE A 32 -16.27 33.88 1.61
N GLN A 33 -15.67 33.47 0.49
CA GLN A 33 -15.16 32.10 0.39
C GLN A 33 -14.06 32.00 1.44
N SER A 34 -14.24 31.17 2.46
CA SER A 34 -13.10 30.67 3.21
C SER A 34 -12.33 29.76 2.25
N LEU A 35 -11.32 30.33 1.59
CA LEU A 35 -10.16 29.57 1.17
C LEU A 35 -9.58 28.97 2.45
N GLY A 36 -10.02 27.76 2.79
CA GLY A 36 -9.26 26.94 3.70
C GLY A 36 -7.91 26.75 3.03
N GLU A 37 -6.88 27.29 3.65
CA GLU A 37 -5.51 27.03 3.22
C GLU A 37 -5.36 25.52 3.17
N GLU A 38 -5.16 24.97 1.96
CA GLU A 38 -4.67 23.61 1.81
C GLU A 38 -3.27 23.61 2.41
N MET A 39 -3.19 23.39 3.73
CA MET A 39 -1.96 22.97 4.34
C MET A 39 -1.51 21.75 3.54
N PRO A 40 -0.32 21.77 2.91
CA PRO A 40 0.14 20.61 2.18
C PRO A 40 0.13 19.45 3.17
N GLN A 41 -0.76 18.47 2.92
CA GLN A 41 -0.82 17.29 3.77
C GLN A 41 0.60 16.74 3.81
N SER A 42 1.17 16.59 5.00
CA SER A 42 2.48 15.96 5.13
C SER A 42 2.35 14.53 4.62
N THR A 43 2.78 14.31 3.37
CA THR A 43 2.60 13.04 2.67
C THR A 43 3.60 12.08 3.28
N LYS A 44 3.17 11.31 4.29
CA LYS A 44 3.95 10.20 4.84
C LYS A 44 4.40 9.32 3.67
N THR A 45 5.70 9.24 3.45
CA THR A 45 6.27 8.30 2.49
C THR A 45 6.01 6.88 2.94
N ALA A 46 5.74 5.97 2.01
CA ALA A 46 5.49 4.56 2.34
C ALA A 46 6.21 3.60 1.38
N ILE A 47 6.36 2.36 1.83
CA ILE A 47 6.58 1.22 0.93
C ILE A 47 5.22 0.56 0.69
N MET A 48 4.84 0.36 -0.57
CA MET A 48 3.53 -0.14 -0.99
C MET A 48 3.70 -1.42 -1.79
N ILE A 49 3.28 -2.54 -1.20
CA ILE A 49 3.41 -3.87 -1.79
C ILE A 49 2.03 -4.29 -2.33
N ILE A 50 1.88 -4.32 -3.65
CA ILE A 50 0.59 -4.46 -4.34
C ILE A 50 0.48 -5.86 -4.96
N GLY A 51 -0.59 -6.59 -4.65
CA GLY A 51 -0.76 -7.99 -5.06
C GLY A 51 -0.97 -8.24 -6.56
N GLY A 52 -0.93 -7.20 -7.40
CA GLY A 52 -1.14 -7.32 -8.84
C GLY A 52 -2.56 -6.99 -9.28
N ALA A 53 -2.73 -6.81 -10.60
CA ALA A 53 -4.01 -6.54 -11.26
C ALA A 53 -4.86 -5.40 -10.63
N GLU A 54 -4.20 -4.41 -10.01
CA GLU A 54 -4.88 -3.31 -9.33
C GLU A 54 -5.64 -2.39 -10.29
N ASP A 55 -6.67 -1.70 -9.78
CA ASP A 55 -7.59 -0.91 -10.60
C ASP A 55 -6.87 0.25 -11.29
N LYS A 56 -6.97 0.24 -12.63
CA LYS A 56 -6.37 1.23 -13.54
C LYS A 56 -7.44 2.06 -14.27
N VAL A 57 -8.73 1.84 -13.98
CA VAL A 57 -9.84 2.38 -14.77
C VAL A 57 -10.85 3.15 -13.93
N HIS A 58 -11.19 2.70 -12.72
CA HIS A 58 -12.26 3.28 -11.92
C HIS A 58 -11.69 4.23 -10.85
N GLY A 59 -11.84 3.90 -9.57
CA GLY A 59 -11.36 4.73 -8.46
C GLY A 59 -9.85 4.74 -8.30
N ARG A 60 -9.13 3.75 -8.86
CA ARG A 60 -7.66 3.64 -8.83
C ARG A 60 -7.04 3.84 -7.43
N GLU A 61 -7.75 3.42 -6.37
CA GLU A 61 -7.46 3.80 -4.96
C GLU A 61 -5.99 3.60 -4.58
N ILE A 62 -5.42 2.44 -4.89
CA ILE A 62 -4.03 2.09 -4.59
C ILE A 62 -3.04 2.99 -5.35
N LEU A 63 -3.32 3.32 -6.62
CA LEU A 63 -2.45 4.17 -7.44
C LEU A 63 -2.57 5.65 -7.01
N HIS A 64 -3.77 6.11 -6.65
CA HIS A 64 -4.00 7.44 -6.10
C HIS A 64 -3.34 7.60 -4.71
N SER A 65 -3.35 6.54 -3.91
CA SER A 65 -2.66 6.44 -2.61
C SER A 65 -1.13 6.55 -2.77
N PHE A 66 -0.56 5.90 -3.80
CA PHE A 66 0.85 6.06 -4.17
C PHE A 66 1.17 7.48 -4.66
N PHE A 67 0.31 8.05 -5.52
CA PHE A 67 0.45 9.41 -6.04
C PHE A 67 0.47 10.46 -4.91
N ILE A 68 -0.50 10.40 -3.98
CA ILE A 68 -0.52 11.26 -2.79
C ILE A 68 0.78 11.09 -2.00
N ARG A 69 1.16 9.85 -1.64
CA ARG A 69 2.37 9.60 -0.85
C ARG A 69 3.68 9.96 -1.57
N SER A 70 3.64 10.15 -2.88
CA SER A 70 4.76 10.64 -3.69
C SER A 70 4.80 12.18 -3.79
N GLY A 71 3.94 12.91 -3.08
CA GLY A 71 3.91 14.38 -3.09
C GLY A 71 2.81 14.99 -3.97
N SER A 72 1.80 14.22 -4.36
CA SER A 72 0.64 14.71 -5.14
C SER A 72 1.07 15.49 -6.41
N THR A 73 0.58 16.72 -6.60
CA THR A 73 0.90 17.57 -7.76
C THR A 73 2.37 18.00 -7.84
N ASP A 74 3.14 17.87 -6.75
CA ASP A 74 4.58 18.06 -6.75
C ASP A 74 5.38 16.77 -7.07
N ALA A 75 4.69 15.63 -7.22
CA ALA A 75 5.33 14.34 -7.38
C ALA A 75 6.21 14.23 -8.63
N ARG A 76 7.43 13.72 -8.43
CA ARG A 76 8.37 13.31 -9.47
C ARG A 76 8.51 11.80 -9.42
N ILE A 77 7.92 11.09 -10.38
CA ILE A 77 7.72 9.63 -10.31
C ILE A 77 8.63 8.92 -11.32
N ALA A 78 9.49 8.03 -10.83
CA ALA A 78 10.22 7.09 -11.68
C ALA A 78 9.41 5.80 -11.85
N ILE A 79 9.12 5.40 -13.09
CA ILE A 79 8.47 4.12 -13.41
C ILE A 79 9.55 3.15 -13.88
N ILE A 80 9.62 1.96 -13.27
CA ILE A 80 10.58 0.90 -13.63
C ILE A 80 9.81 -0.28 -14.24
N PRO A 81 9.72 -0.37 -15.59
CA PRO A 81 8.96 -1.42 -16.27
C PRO A 81 9.76 -2.71 -16.54
N SER A 82 10.99 -2.81 -16.03
CA SER A 82 11.99 -3.84 -16.39
C SER A 82 11.55 -5.29 -16.19
N ALA A 83 10.58 -5.55 -15.30
CA ALA A 83 9.95 -6.87 -15.13
C ALA A 83 9.24 -7.35 -16.42
N SER A 84 8.68 -6.42 -17.20
CA SER A 84 7.88 -6.73 -18.38
C SER A 84 8.74 -7.16 -19.58
N ARG A 85 8.13 -7.94 -20.48
CA ARG A 85 8.63 -8.18 -21.85
C ARG A 85 8.21 -7.08 -22.83
N GLU A 86 7.21 -6.28 -22.46
CA GLU A 86 6.73 -5.11 -23.20
C GLU A 86 6.87 -3.86 -22.30
N PRO A 87 8.11 -3.42 -21.98
CA PRO A 87 8.34 -2.36 -21.01
C PRO A 87 7.76 -1.01 -21.45
N ALA A 88 7.79 -0.71 -22.76
CA ALA A 88 7.22 0.50 -23.32
C ALA A 88 5.69 0.59 -23.09
N VAL A 89 4.94 -0.49 -23.36
CA VAL A 89 3.47 -0.52 -23.22
C VAL A 89 3.05 -0.38 -21.76
N ILE A 90 3.69 -1.12 -20.85
CA ILE A 90 3.32 -1.05 -19.43
C ILE A 90 3.80 0.25 -18.78
N GLY A 91 4.97 0.76 -19.16
CA GLY A 91 5.51 2.02 -18.68
C GLY A 91 4.66 3.21 -19.10
N GLU A 92 4.26 3.25 -20.37
CA GLU A 92 3.36 4.29 -20.90
C GLU A 92 2.03 4.31 -20.14
N ARG A 93 1.41 3.14 -19.93
CA ARG A 93 0.13 3.04 -19.23
C ARG A 93 0.17 3.63 -17.82
N TYR A 94 1.25 3.43 -17.06
CA TYR A 94 1.39 4.08 -15.75
C TYR A 94 1.75 5.56 -15.87
N ARG A 95 2.48 5.98 -16.91
CA ARG A 95 2.75 7.40 -17.19
C ARG A 95 1.46 8.15 -17.48
N GLU A 96 0.58 7.61 -18.31
CA GLU A 96 -0.75 8.16 -18.59
C GLU A 96 -1.54 8.34 -17.28
N ILE A 97 -1.67 7.28 -16.47
CA ILE A 97 -2.40 7.31 -15.19
C ILE A 97 -1.87 8.39 -14.24
N PHE A 98 -0.55 8.49 -14.04
CA PHE A 98 0.01 9.49 -13.13
C PHE A 98 0.04 10.92 -13.73
N THR A 99 0.02 11.04 -15.07
CA THR A 99 -0.17 12.34 -15.75
C THR A 99 -1.60 12.84 -15.57
N GLU A 100 -2.59 11.96 -15.72
CA GLU A 100 -4.00 12.27 -15.45
C GLU A 100 -4.25 12.68 -13.99
N MET A 101 -3.50 12.11 -13.04
CA MET A 101 -3.51 12.53 -11.63
C MET A 101 -2.81 13.87 -11.36
N GLY A 102 -2.00 14.38 -12.31
CA GLY A 102 -1.36 15.69 -12.24
C GLY A 102 0.06 15.69 -11.65
N ALA A 103 0.82 14.60 -11.76
CA ALA A 103 2.21 14.57 -11.30
C ALA A 103 3.11 15.56 -12.04
N LYS A 104 4.00 16.25 -11.30
CA LYS A 104 4.91 17.30 -11.80
C LYS A 104 5.89 16.82 -12.88
N GLY A 105 6.28 15.55 -12.81
CA GLY A 105 7.17 14.93 -13.79
C GLY A 105 7.20 13.42 -13.61
N ILE A 106 7.29 12.71 -14.73
CA ILE A 106 7.32 11.24 -14.76
C ILE A 106 8.40 10.81 -15.74
N GLU A 107 9.25 9.88 -15.33
CA GLU A 107 10.29 9.29 -16.19
C GLU A 107 10.15 7.77 -16.22
N ILE A 108 10.32 7.17 -17.40
CA ILE A 108 10.28 5.72 -17.57
C ILE A 108 11.72 5.23 -17.62
N LEU A 109 12.18 4.65 -16.52
CA LEU A 109 13.52 4.04 -16.42
C LEU A 109 13.49 2.66 -17.11
N ASP A 110 13.45 2.65 -18.45
CA ASP A 110 13.44 1.45 -19.30
C ASP A 110 14.82 0.76 -19.32
N ILE A 111 15.18 0.24 -18.15
CA ILE A 111 16.38 -0.57 -17.90
C ILE A 111 16.10 -1.96 -18.46
N ARG A 112 16.81 -2.31 -19.54
CA ARG A 112 16.77 -3.59 -20.25
C ARG A 112 18.08 -4.38 -20.11
N ASP A 113 19.17 -3.68 -19.81
CA ASP A 113 20.52 -4.16 -19.55
C ASP A 113 21.06 -3.54 -18.24
N ARG A 114 21.88 -4.29 -17.49
CA ARG A 114 22.35 -3.88 -16.15
C ARG A 114 23.17 -2.59 -16.16
N ASP A 115 23.97 -2.37 -17.19
CA ASP A 115 24.89 -1.22 -17.29
C ASP A 115 24.13 0.12 -17.35
N GLN A 116 22.86 0.12 -17.78
CA GLN A 116 22.00 1.32 -17.74
C GLN A 116 21.75 1.80 -16.30
N CYS A 117 21.87 0.95 -15.29
CA CYS A 117 21.77 1.38 -13.89
C CYS A 117 22.93 2.29 -13.44
N GLU A 118 24.00 2.39 -14.22
CA GLU A 118 25.12 3.29 -13.95
C GLU A 118 25.05 4.58 -14.79
N ASP A 119 24.00 4.77 -15.59
CA ASP A 119 23.75 5.99 -16.37
C ASP A 119 23.55 7.21 -15.43
N PRO A 120 24.39 8.26 -15.53
CA PRO A 120 24.28 9.47 -14.71
C PRO A 120 22.92 10.18 -14.77
N LEU A 121 22.19 10.09 -15.90
CA LEU A 121 20.88 10.71 -16.07
C LEU A 121 19.81 9.96 -15.27
N LEU A 122 19.77 8.63 -15.36
CA LEU A 122 18.85 7.81 -14.58
C LEU A 122 19.18 7.90 -13.08
N GLN A 123 20.47 7.88 -12.75
CA GLN A 123 20.99 8.12 -11.39
C GLN A 123 20.55 9.46 -10.81
N SER A 124 20.61 10.54 -11.60
CA SER A 124 20.18 11.88 -11.21
C SER A 124 18.66 11.96 -11.08
N TYR A 125 17.89 11.29 -11.94
CA TYR A 125 16.44 11.24 -11.80
C TYR A 125 16.03 10.53 -10.51
N VAL A 126 16.64 9.37 -10.20
CA VAL A 126 16.38 8.62 -8.95
C VAL A 126 16.84 9.37 -7.69
N GLU A 127 17.74 10.34 -7.81
CA GLU A 127 18.14 11.21 -6.71
C GLU A 127 17.14 12.35 -6.45
N ASN A 128 16.47 12.82 -7.50
CA ASN A 128 15.52 13.95 -7.45
C ASN A 128 14.05 13.53 -7.49
N CYS A 129 13.75 12.24 -7.63
CA CYS A 129 12.38 11.72 -7.58
C CYS A 129 11.83 11.71 -6.15
N THR A 130 10.50 11.71 -6.03
CA THR A 130 9.75 11.60 -4.77
C THR A 130 8.97 10.27 -4.69
N GLY A 131 8.75 9.62 -5.83
CA GLY A 131 8.12 8.30 -5.94
C GLY A 131 8.86 7.38 -6.91
N VAL A 132 8.85 6.08 -6.64
CA VAL A 132 9.31 5.02 -7.55
C VAL A 132 8.23 3.94 -7.66
N PHE A 133 7.86 3.54 -8.87
CA PHE A 133 6.85 2.51 -9.14
C PHE A 133 7.42 1.37 -9.98
N MET A 134 7.51 0.16 -9.41
CA MET A 134 7.98 -1.06 -10.10
C MET A 134 6.78 -1.84 -10.66
N THR A 135 6.77 -2.10 -11.98
CA THR A 135 5.62 -2.75 -12.62
C THR A 135 5.62 -4.27 -12.43
N GLY A 136 4.49 -4.90 -12.79
CA GLY A 136 4.40 -6.34 -12.95
C GLY A 136 5.16 -6.86 -14.17
N GLY A 137 5.25 -8.19 -14.27
CA GLY A 137 6.00 -8.92 -15.29
C GLY A 137 6.63 -10.18 -14.68
N ASP A 138 7.93 -10.37 -14.89
CA ASP A 138 8.75 -11.44 -14.33
C ASP A 138 9.72 -10.89 -13.26
N GLN A 139 9.66 -11.43 -12.04
CA GLN A 139 10.47 -10.98 -10.92
C GLN A 139 11.93 -11.46 -10.96
N LEU A 140 12.24 -12.58 -11.62
CA LEU A 140 13.62 -13.02 -11.88
C LEU A 140 14.30 -12.05 -12.85
N ARG A 141 13.59 -11.61 -13.90
CA ARG A 141 14.06 -10.57 -14.82
C ARG A 141 14.28 -9.24 -14.09
N LEU A 142 13.36 -8.84 -13.22
CA LEU A 142 13.48 -7.59 -12.44
C LEU A 142 14.72 -7.60 -11.54
N CYS A 143 14.89 -8.65 -10.73
CA CYS A 143 16.10 -8.82 -9.91
C CYS A 143 17.37 -8.94 -10.77
N GLY A 144 17.35 -9.72 -11.85
CA GLY A 144 18.49 -9.88 -12.75
C GLY A 144 19.01 -8.57 -13.35
N LEU A 145 18.12 -7.58 -13.55
CA LEU A 145 18.49 -6.26 -14.07
C LEU A 145 18.87 -5.25 -12.98
N LEU A 146 18.26 -5.32 -11.80
CA LEU A 146 18.37 -4.26 -10.78
C LEU A 146 19.16 -4.64 -9.53
N ALA A 147 19.17 -5.91 -9.12
CA ALA A 147 19.84 -6.33 -7.89
C ALA A 147 21.33 -5.96 -7.91
N ASP A 148 21.83 -5.44 -6.80
CA ASP A 148 23.23 -5.04 -6.60
C ASP A 148 23.77 -4.01 -7.60
N THR A 149 22.90 -3.17 -8.17
CA THR A 149 23.28 -1.98 -8.97
C THR A 149 23.30 -0.71 -8.12
N SER A 150 24.00 0.32 -8.57
CA SER A 150 24.04 1.61 -7.85
C SER A 150 22.66 2.27 -7.80
N LEU A 151 21.90 2.19 -8.90
CA LEU A 151 20.56 2.80 -9.03
C LEU A 151 19.58 2.17 -8.04
N MET A 152 19.50 0.85 -8.03
CA MET A 152 18.60 0.13 -7.13
C MET A 152 19.01 0.30 -5.67
N SER A 153 20.31 0.34 -5.39
CA SER A 153 20.82 0.66 -4.06
C SER A 153 20.36 2.05 -3.60
N LYS A 154 20.43 3.07 -4.48
CA LYS A 154 19.92 4.42 -4.18
C LYS A 154 18.42 4.41 -3.86
N VAL A 155 17.59 3.79 -4.72
CA VAL A 155 16.14 3.64 -4.46
C VAL A 155 15.88 2.98 -3.11
N ARG A 156 16.54 1.85 -2.82
CA ARG A 156 16.38 1.10 -1.56
C ARG A 156 16.70 1.96 -0.35
N TYR A 157 17.85 2.64 -0.34
CA TYR A 157 18.24 3.49 0.80
C TYR A 157 17.31 4.69 0.98
N ARG A 158 16.89 5.36 -0.11
CA ARG A 158 15.94 6.49 -0.02
C ARG A 158 14.56 6.04 0.49
N ALA A 159 14.06 4.89 0.04
CA ALA A 159 12.80 4.32 0.52
C ALA A 159 12.87 3.91 2.00
N GLN A 160 13.93 3.20 2.41
CA GLN A 160 14.15 2.79 3.81
C GLN A 160 14.35 3.97 4.77
N ARG A 161 14.83 5.11 4.28
CA ARG A 161 14.98 6.36 5.05
C ARG A 161 13.73 7.24 5.07
N GLY A 162 12.66 6.87 4.35
CA GLY A 162 11.44 7.69 4.23
C GLY A 162 11.64 8.98 3.40
N GLU A 163 12.53 8.96 2.42
CA GLU A 163 12.80 10.09 1.53
C GLU A 163 12.00 10.03 0.22
N ILE A 164 11.49 8.85 -0.13
CA ILE A 164 10.62 8.59 -1.27
C ILE A 164 9.56 7.56 -0.91
N THR A 165 8.45 7.60 -1.63
CA THR A 165 7.51 6.47 -1.66
C THR A 165 7.96 5.45 -2.71
N LEU A 166 7.89 4.17 -2.36
CA LEU A 166 8.23 3.06 -3.26
C LEU A 166 7.05 2.10 -3.37
N ALA A 167 6.52 1.91 -4.57
CA ALA A 167 5.49 0.93 -4.86
C ALA A 167 5.99 -0.17 -5.79
N GLY A 168 5.44 -1.37 -5.64
CA GLY A 168 5.65 -2.47 -6.57
C GLY A 168 4.43 -3.35 -6.69
N THR A 169 4.03 -3.67 -7.93
CA THR A 169 2.84 -4.50 -8.22
C THR A 169 3.21 -5.82 -8.87
N SER A 170 2.58 -6.93 -8.46
CA SER A 170 2.84 -8.29 -8.97
C SER A 170 4.33 -8.66 -8.83
N ALA A 171 5.10 -8.78 -9.94
CA ALA A 171 6.55 -8.97 -9.87
C ALA A 171 7.26 -7.92 -9.00
N GLY A 172 6.86 -6.65 -9.09
CA GLY A 172 7.37 -5.56 -8.24
C GLY A 172 7.06 -5.73 -6.75
N ALA A 173 6.04 -6.52 -6.38
CA ALA A 173 5.76 -6.87 -4.98
C ALA A 173 6.62 -8.04 -4.50
N ALA A 174 6.81 -9.08 -5.33
CA ALA A 174 7.57 -10.27 -4.97
C ALA A 174 9.04 -9.96 -4.62
N VAL A 175 9.64 -8.98 -5.28
CA VAL A 175 11.03 -8.54 -5.06
C VAL A 175 11.28 -7.80 -3.74
N MET A 176 10.25 -7.45 -2.97
CA MET A 176 10.41 -6.57 -1.80
C MET A 176 11.18 -7.22 -0.63
N GLY A 177 11.09 -8.54 -0.47
CA GLY A 177 11.80 -9.30 0.56
C GLY A 177 13.30 -9.47 0.25
N HIS A 178 14.08 -9.95 1.22
CA HIS A 178 15.43 -10.49 0.93
C HIS A 178 15.33 -11.88 0.29
N TYR A 179 14.41 -12.71 0.77
CA TYR A 179 14.00 -13.94 0.09
C TYR A 179 12.74 -13.65 -0.75
N MET A 180 12.71 -14.15 -1.97
CA MET A 180 11.67 -13.92 -2.97
C MET A 180 11.15 -15.24 -3.50
N ILE A 181 9.82 -15.37 -3.60
CA ILE A 181 9.18 -16.44 -4.37
C ILE A 181 9.32 -16.14 -5.86
N ALA A 182 10.19 -16.87 -6.54
CA ALA A 182 10.41 -16.78 -7.99
C ALA A 182 9.34 -17.53 -8.79
N GLY A 183 8.82 -18.63 -8.23
CA GLY A 183 7.98 -19.59 -8.95
C GLY A 183 7.15 -20.46 -8.01
N GLY A 184 6.82 -21.67 -8.43
CA GLY A 184 6.03 -22.62 -7.64
C GLY A 184 4.54 -22.73 -7.99
N GLY A 185 3.99 -23.92 -7.73
CA GLY A 185 2.64 -24.35 -8.08
C GLY A 185 1.56 -24.04 -7.05
N SER A 186 0.39 -24.65 -7.22
CA SER A 186 -0.78 -24.55 -6.33
C SER A 186 -1.66 -25.79 -6.49
N GLY A 187 -2.56 -26.06 -5.53
CA GLY A 187 -3.44 -27.23 -5.57
C GLY A 187 -2.84 -28.51 -4.96
N GLU A 188 -1.61 -28.43 -4.46
CA GLU A 188 -0.92 -29.49 -3.73
C GLU A 188 -0.80 -29.16 -2.23
N SER A 189 -0.57 -30.19 -1.41
CA SER A 189 -0.13 -29.99 -0.03
C SER A 189 1.24 -29.30 0.02
N PRO A 190 1.51 -28.42 1.02
CA PRO A 190 2.81 -27.78 1.18
C PRO A 190 3.96 -28.79 1.13
N ASN A 191 4.93 -28.57 0.26
CA ASN A 191 6.12 -29.41 0.07
C ASN A 191 7.28 -28.53 -0.47
N ARG A 192 8.54 -28.94 -0.32
CA ARG A 192 9.68 -28.08 -0.68
C ARG A 192 9.75 -27.80 -2.19
N SER A 193 9.38 -28.75 -3.04
CA SER A 193 9.34 -28.58 -4.50
C SER A 193 8.18 -27.71 -5.00
N LEU A 194 7.21 -27.36 -4.14
CA LEU A 194 6.07 -26.53 -4.51
C LEU A 194 6.43 -25.05 -4.72
N VAL A 195 7.60 -24.61 -4.28
CA VAL A 195 8.01 -23.20 -4.29
C VAL A 195 9.47 -23.00 -4.70
N ASP A 196 9.70 -22.12 -5.67
CA ASP A 196 11.05 -21.67 -6.05
C ASP A 196 11.39 -20.41 -5.26
N ILE A 197 12.47 -20.44 -4.48
CA ILE A 197 12.93 -19.31 -3.66
C ILE A 197 14.30 -18.85 -4.14
N THR A 198 14.50 -17.54 -4.22
CA THR A 198 15.78 -16.90 -4.57
C THR A 198 15.93 -15.58 -3.82
N THR A 199 16.97 -14.81 -4.12
CA THR A 199 17.22 -13.48 -3.54
C THR A 199 16.38 -12.40 -4.23
N GLY A 200 15.65 -11.62 -3.42
CA GLY A 200 14.94 -10.41 -3.84
C GLY A 200 15.82 -9.15 -3.78
N LEU A 201 15.22 -7.97 -3.73
CA LEU A 201 15.92 -6.68 -3.65
C LEU A 201 16.20 -6.24 -2.19
N GLY A 202 15.58 -6.88 -1.20
CA GLY A 202 15.79 -6.60 0.21
C GLY A 202 15.32 -5.19 0.63
N ILE A 203 14.18 -4.75 0.12
CA ILE A 203 13.54 -3.48 0.49
C ILE A 203 13.04 -3.55 1.93
N ILE A 204 12.33 -4.63 2.28
CA ILE A 204 11.96 -4.99 3.66
C ILE A 204 12.46 -6.44 3.88
N PRO A 205 13.74 -6.63 4.30
CA PRO A 205 14.39 -7.94 4.34
C PRO A 205 13.66 -9.03 5.13
N GLU A 206 12.88 -8.64 6.14
CA GLU A 206 12.17 -9.50 7.08
C GLU A 206 10.93 -10.17 6.46
N LEU A 207 10.46 -9.70 5.30
CA LEU A 207 9.26 -10.21 4.64
C LEU A 207 9.59 -11.29 3.60
N LEU A 208 8.63 -12.19 3.41
CA LEU A 208 8.58 -13.13 2.30
C LEU A 208 7.20 -12.97 1.64
N VAL A 209 7.18 -12.33 0.47
CA VAL A 209 5.95 -11.85 -0.19
C VAL A 209 5.45 -12.85 -1.24
N ASP A 210 4.14 -13.05 -1.27
CA ASP A 210 3.44 -13.61 -2.42
C ASP A 210 2.27 -12.70 -2.85
N GLN A 211 1.88 -12.81 -4.11
CA GLN A 211 1.04 -11.87 -4.85
C GLN A 211 0.09 -12.64 -5.78
N HIS A 212 -1.01 -12.02 -6.23
CA HIS A 212 -2.19 -12.70 -6.79
C HIS A 212 -2.65 -13.87 -5.90
N PHE A 213 -2.64 -13.66 -4.58
CA PHE A 213 -2.45 -14.73 -3.60
C PHE A 213 -3.59 -15.76 -3.55
N HIS A 214 -4.79 -15.38 -3.09
CA HIS A 214 -5.96 -16.26 -3.16
C HIS A 214 -6.41 -16.47 -4.61
N ASN A 215 -6.28 -15.45 -5.46
CA ASN A 215 -6.64 -15.49 -6.89
C ASN A 215 -5.98 -16.65 -7.65
N ARG A 216 -4.82 -17.14 -7.17
CA ARG A 216 -4.06 -18.27 -7.74
C ARG A 216 -3.78 -19.38 -6.73
N ASN A 217 -4.55 -19.47 -5.63
CA ASN A 217 -4.45 -20.50 -4.60
C ASN A 217 -3.05 -20.70 -3.99
N ARG A 218 -2.33 -19.60 -3.71
CA ARG A 218 -0.89 -19.59 -3.39
C ARG A 218 -0.56 -19.82 -1.89
N MET A 219 -1.54 -20.11 -1.04
CA MET A 219 -1.34 -20.40 0.38
C MET A 219 -0.31 -21.50 0.62
N ALA A 220 -0.41 -22.63 -0.09
CA ALA A 220 0.43 -23.80 0.14
C ALA A 220 1.92 -23.55 -0.19
N ARG A 221 2.20 -22.81 -1.26
CA ARG A 221 3.58 -22.46 -1.64
C ARG A 221 4.18 -21.40 -0.71
N LEU A 222 3.38 -20.44 -0.21
CA LEU A 222 3.85 -19.49 0.81
C LEU A 222 4.14 -20.18 2.15
N MET A 223 3.30 -21.12 2.60
CA MET A 223 3.60 -21.96 3.77
C MET A 223 4.87 -22.80 3.57
N SER A 224 5.10 -23.33 2.37
CA SER A 224 6.32 -24.06 2.03
C SER A 224 7.55 -23.17 2.11
N ALA A 225 7.45 -21.90 1.69
CA ALA A 225 8.53 -20.93 1.79
C ALA A 225 8.82 -20.49 3.24
N ILE A 226 7.78 -20.32 4.06
CA ILE A 226 7.95 -20.07 5.50
C ILE A 226 8.55 -21.28 6.24
N ALA A 227 8.28 -22.51 5.79
CA ALA A 227 8.92 -23.70 6.34
C ALA A 227 10.44 -23.74 6.08
N ALA A 228 10.91 -23.12 4.99
CA ALA A 228 12.33 -22.94 4.70
C ALA A 228 12.95 -21.75 5.47
N HIS A 229 12.15 -20.73 5.80
CA HIS A 229 12.60 -19.45 6.37
C HIS A 229 11.72 -18.96 7.53
N PHE A 230 11.77 -19.66 8.68
CA PHE A 230 11.02 -19.27 9.90
C PHE A 230 11.46 -17.92 10.51
N ASP A 231 12.57 -17.35 10.04
CA ASP A 231 13.04 -16.01 10.40
C ASP A 231 12.38 -14.89 9.55
N ARG A 232 11.39 -15.21 8.70
CA ARG A 232 10.62 -14.26 7.89
C ARG A 232 9.13 -14.23 8.24
N LEU A 233 8.50 -13.09 7.97
CA LEU A 233 7.04 -12.95 8.02
C LEU A 233 6.46 -13.19 6.61
N GLY A 234 5.56 -14.16 6.48
CA GLY A 234 4.88 -14.42 5.20
C GLY A 234 3.79 -13.41 4.95
N VAL A 235 3.75 -12.81 3.77
CA VAL A 235 2.74 -11.80 3.39
C VAL A 235 2.16 -12.16 2.03
N GLY A 236 0.99 -12.79 2.02
CA GLY A 236 0.22 -13.11 0.82
C GLY A 236 -0.77 -12.00 0.50
N ILE A 237 -0.69 -11.40 -0.68
CA ILE A 237 -1.49 -10.23 -1.08
C ILE A 237 -2.35 -10.56 -2.29
N ASP A 238 -3.65 -10.32 -2.18
CA ASP A 238 -4.62 -10.57 -3.25
C ASP A 238 -4.56 -9.52 -4.37
N GLU A 239 -5.18 -9.81 -5.51
CA GLU A 239 -5.33 -8.82 -6.58
C GLU A 239 -6.09 -7.57 -6.11
N ASP A 240 -5.74 -6.42 -6.69
CA ASP A 240 -6.29 -5.11 -6.32
C ASP A 240 -6.27 -4.83 -4.81
N THR A 241 -5.22 -5.31 -4.15
CA THR A 241 -4.98 -5.19 -2.71
C THR A 241 -3.53 -4.78 -2.46
N CYS A 242 -3.30 -3.99 -1.41
CA CYS A 242 -1.99 -3.45 -1.07
C CYS A 242 -1.71 -3.56 0.44
N ALA A 243 -0.50 -4.00 0.79
CA ALA A 243 0.09 -3.82 2.11
C ALA A 243 0.94 -2.54 2.10
N VAL A 244 0.55 -1.55 2.90
CA VAL A 244 1.21 -0.24 3.01
C VAL A 244 2.01 -0.20 4.30
N PHE A 245 3.29 0.16 4.19
CA PHE A 245 4.22 0.26 5.30
C PHE A 245 4.62 1.72 5.49
N GLU A 246 4.14 2.33 6.58
CA GLU A 246 4.56 3.65 7.03
C GLU A 246 5.62 3.48 8.15
N GLY A 247 6.54 4.43 8.31
CA GLY A 247 7.76 4.26 9.13
C GLY A 247 7.57 4.03 10.64
N ASP A 248 6.32 3.95 11.12
CA ASP A 248 5.97 3.55 12.48
C ASP A 248 6.08 2.02 12.71
N GLY A 249 6.21 1.22 11.65
CA GLY A 249 6.32 -0.24 11.74
C GLY A 249 4.96 -0.94 11.80
N LEU A 250 3.90 -0.26 11.35
CA LEU A 250 2.61 -0.84 11.04
C LEU A 250 2.53 -1.22 9.56
N LEU A 251 1.87 -2.34 9.28
CA LEU A 251 1.35 -2.68 7.97
C LEU A 251 -0.13 -2.31 7.95
N GLN A 252 -0.57 -1.46 7.03
CA GLN A 252 -1.99 -1.16 6.80
C GLN A 252 -2.48 -1.76 5.48
N VAL A 253 -3.69 -2.32 5.47
CA VAL A 253 -4.29 -2.90 4.27
C VAL A 253 -5.16 -1.89 3.53
N MET A 254 -5.09 -1.92 2.19
CA MET A 254 -5.87 -1.08 1.26
C MET A 254 -6.30 -1.92 0.05
N GLY A 255 -7.35 -1.51 -0.67
CA GLY A 255 -7.89 -2.24 -1.82
C GLY A 255 -9.05 -3.18 -1.49
N LYS A 256 -9.32 -4.16 -2.39
CA LYS A 256 -10.56 -4.94 -2.43
C LYS A 256 -10.51 -6.34 -1.80
N GLY A 257 -9.34 -6.97 -1.77
CA GLY A 257 -9.13 -8.33 -1.27
C GLY A 257 -8.55 -8.36 0.14
N THR A 258 -7.75 -9.38 0.43
CA THR A 258 -7.10 -9.58 1.73
C THR A 258 -5.59 -9.48 1.66
N VAL A 259 -4.99 -9.15 2.81
CA VAL A 259 -3.59 -9.48 3.10
C VAL A 259 -3.58 -10.59 4.14
N THR A 260 -2.96 -11.72 3.80
CA THR A 260 -2.72 -12.84 4.69
C THR A 260 -1.32 -12.74 5.29
N ILE A 261 -1.25 -12.63 6.62
CA ILE A 261 -0.01 -12.71 7.37
C ILE A 261 0.17 -14.14 7.88
N ILE A 262 1.31 -14.76 7.56
CA ILE A 262 1.74 -16.05 8.09
C ILE A 262 2.91 -15.78 9.05
N ASP A 263 2.66 -15.89 10.35
CA ASP A 263 3.64 -15.63 11.42
C ASP A 263 4.21 -16.95 11.99
N PRO A 264 5.50 -17.25 11.74
CA PRO A 264 6.17 -18.41 12.31
C PRO A 264 6.66 -18.24 13.76
N ALA A 265 6.49 -17.09 14.42
CA ALA A 265 7.00 -16.88 15.79
C ALA A 265 6.55 -17.91 16.81
N GLY A 266 5.36 -18.50 16.61
CA GLY A 266 4.80 -19.53 17.47
C GLY A 266 5.26 -20.96 17.15
N VAL A 267 5.99 -21.20 16.05
CA VAL A 267 6.20 -22.56 15.53
C VAL A 267 6.97 -23.43 16.51
N ILE A 268 6.33 -24.53 16.94
CA ILE A 268 6.88 -25.49 17.91
C ILE A 268 7.51 -26.72 17.25
N HIS A 269 7.24 -26.94 15.96
CA HIS A 269 7.63 -28.15 15.23
C HIS A 269 7.55 -27.91 13.72
N THR A 270 8.50 -28.48 12.99
CA THR A 270 8.32 -28.83 11.59
C THR A 270 9.09 -30.11 11.24
N ASN A 271 8.67 -30.80 10.18
CA ASN A 271 9.45 -31.85 9.53
C ASN A 271 10.35 -31.32 8.39
N HIS A 272 10.42 -30.00 8.15
CA HIS A 272 11.08 -29.40 6.98
C HIS A 272 12.54 -29.80 6.79
N SER A 273 13.31 -30.21 7.80
CA SER A 273 14.70 -30.69 7.62
C SER A 273 14.84 -32.19 7.37
N CYS A 274 13.79 -32.99 7.61
CA CYS A 274 13.89 -34.45 7.74
C CYS A 274 13.26 -35.26 6.59
N ILE A 275 12.62 -34.59 5.63
CA ILE A 275 11.83 -35.23 4.55
C ILE A 275 12.46 -35.04 3.15
N GLY A 276 11.92 -35.72 2.13
CA GLY A 276 12.20 -35.46 0.72
C GLY A 276 11.63 -34.13 0.22
N ALA A 277 11.94 -33.73 -1.01
CA ALA A 277 11.48 -32.44 -1.56
C ALA A 277 9.95 -32.41 -1.83
N THR A 278 9.40 -33.54 -2.29
CA THR A 278 7.98 -33.74 -2.65
C THR A 278 7.12 -34.20 -1.48
N ASP A 279 7.73 -34.53 -0.34
CA ASP A 279 7.01 -35.05 0.82
C ASP A 279 6.20 -33.94 1.51
N PRO A 280 5.04 -34.24 2.11
CA PRO A 280 4.19 -33.24 2.74
C PRO A 280 4.84 -32.64 3.99
N LEU A 281 4.83 -31.32 4.06
CA LEU A 281 5.27 -30.56 5.22
C LEU A 281 4.24 -30.60 6.34
N SER A 282 4.75 -30.66 7.57
CA SER A 282 4.00 -30.41 8.79
C SER A 282 4.62 -29.22 9.50
N ILE A 283 3.78 -28.33 10.02
CA ILE A 283 4.16 -27.12 10.76
C ILE A 283 3.21 -26.99 11.96
N GLY A 284 3.74 -27.11 13.18
CA GLY A 284 2.97 -26.99 14.41
C GLY A 284 2.95 -25.55 14.93
N ASN A 285 1.76 -25.04 15.29
CA ASN A 285 1.54 -23.71 15.89
C ASN A 285 1.96 -22.51 15.01
N LEU A 286 1.74 -22.63 13.69
CA LEU A 286 1.82 -21.53 12.75
C LEU A 286 0.61 -20.58 12.95
N ARG A 287 0.86 -19.27 13.03
CA ARG A 287 -0.20 -18.27 13.17
C ARG A 287 -0.57 -17.70 11.81
N VAL A 288 -1.86 -17.49 11.58
CA VAL A 288 -2.39 -16.92 10.34
C VAL A 288 -3.37 -15.81 10.68
N HIS A 289 -3.20 -14.65 10.08
CA HIS A 289 -4.10 -13.50 10.19
C HIS A 289 -4.56 -13.10 8.79
N LEU A 290 -5.87 -12.96 8.57
CA LEU A 290 -6.42 -12.37 7.36
C LEU A 290 -6.90 -10.96 7.71
N LEU A 291 -6.47 -9.99 6.91
CA LEU A 291 -6.70 -8.55 7.11
C LEU A 291 -7.39 -7.98 5.88
N VAL A 292 -8.38 -7.12 6.07
CA VAL A 292 -9.11 -6.44 4.97
C VAL A 292 -8.84 -4.93 4.99
N HIS A 293 -9.34 -4.21 3.99
CA HIS A 293 -9.20 -2.76 3.88
C HIS A 293 -9.37 -2.03 5.23
N GLY A 294 -8.35 -1.26 5.62
CA GLY A 294 -8.35 -0.44 6.83
C GLY A 294 -7.92 -1.16 8.11
N ASP A 295 -7.77 -2.49 8.11
CA ASP A 295 -7.08 -3.19 9.18
C ASP A 295 -5.58 -2.87 9.17
N GLN A 296 -4.96 -3.00 10.35
CA GLN A 296 -3.54 -2.83 10.54
C GLN A 296 -2.92 -4.07 11.20
N PHE A 297 -1.60 -4.22 11.09
CA PHE A 297 -0.81 -5.23 11.78
C PHE A 297 0.47 -4.63 12.33
N ASP A 298 0.70 -4.79 13.63
CA ASP A 298 1.90 -4.34 14.30
C ASP A 298 3.02 -5.37 14.09
N LEU A 299 4.01 -5.03 13.26
CA LEU A 299 5.10 -5.93 12.90
C LEU A 299 6.01 -6.29 14.09
N ARG A 300 6.03 -5.45 15.13
CA ARG A 300 6.87 -5.64 16.32
C ARG A 300 6.18 -6.53 17.34
N LYS A 301 4.88 -6.30 17.59
CA LYS A 301 4.05 -7.13 18.48
C LYS A 301 3.59 -8.43 17.82
N ARG A 302 3.63 -8.51 16.48
CA ARG A 302 3.05 -9.56 15.64
C ARG A 302 1.57 -9.81 15.94
N LEU A 303 0.79 -8.72 15.96
CA LEU A 303 -0.64 -8.76 16.26
C LEU A 303 -1.45 -7.84 15.32
N PRO A 304 -2.66 -8.25 14.92
CA PRO A 304 -3.58 -7.38 14.19
C PRO A 304 -4.12 -6.26 15.10
N ILE A 305 -4.27 -5.09 14.51
CA ILE A 305 -5.00 -3.95 15.07
C ILE A 305 -6.22 -3.77 14.18
N LEU A 306 -7.37 -4.27 14.66
CA LEU A 306 -8.63 -4.19 13.93
C LEU A 306 -9.16 -2.76 13.94
N LYS A 307 -9.71 -2.32 12.81
CA LYS A 307 -10.43 -1.04 12.74
C LYS A 307 -11.62 -1.09 13.69
N GLN A 308 -11.71 -0.13 14.63
CA GLN A 308 -12.92 0.00 15.44
C GLN A 308 -14.09 0.41 14.54
N SER A 309 -15.17 -0.36 14.57
CA SER A 309 -16.41 -0.03 13.87
C SER A 309 -17.02 1.24 14.47
N SER A 310 -16.97 2.33 13.71
CA SER A 310 -17.69 3.58 13.94
C SER A 310 -19.10 3.50 13.36
#